data_AF-H1KCD0-F1
#
_entry.id   AF-H1KCD0-F1
#
_cell.length_a   1.000
_cell.length_b   1.000
_cell.length_c   1.000
_cell.angle_alpha   90.00
_cell.angle_beta   90.00
_cell.angle_gamma   90.00
#
_symmetry.space_group_name_H-M   'P 1'
#
loop_
_entity.id
_entity.type
_entity.pdbx_description
1 polymer ?
#
loop_
_entity_poly.entity_id
_entity_poly.type
_entity_poly.pdbx_seq_one_letter_code
_entity_poly.pdbx_strand_id
1 'polypeptide(L)'
;MVRHGEAPFLECSSRGDQRFSAFSARLRSQGGRSIEEIYQAAKVFEDGSTGLGWRDAKGKRAVNMPEVRRLYSNLWDAYIEENPELLAIIQVQSGLSDVFGQQGNACQATELWRIRAERAAVGGVAMPGPAQGDLF
;
A
#
# COMPACT_ATOMS: atom_id res chain seq x y z
N MET A 1 -3.79 -12.94 8.86
CA MET A 1 -2.56 -12.14 8.97
C MET A 1 -1.69 -12.40 7.76
N VAL A 2 -1.23 -11.33 7.12
CA VAL A 2 -0.22 -11.34 6.05
C VAL A 2 1.11 -10.85 6.62
N ARG A 3 2.22 -11.43 6.14
CA ARG A 3 3.59 -11.03 6.49
C ARG A 3 4.46 -11.08 5.25
N HIS A 4 5.36 -10.11 5.12
CA HIS A 4 6.41 -10.08 4.11
C HIS A 4 7.76 -9.81 4.78
N GLY A 5 8.83 -10.41 4.27
CA GLY A 5 10.17 -10.30 4.84
C GLY A 5 10.35 -11.12 6.13
N GLU A 6 11.22 -10.62 7.01
CA GLU A 6 11.65 -11.30 8.23
C GLU A 6 11.38 -10.46 9.49
N ALA A 7 11.26 -11.12 10.64
CA ALA A 7 11.05 -10.44 11.91
C ALA A 7 12.27 -9.57 12.29
N PRO A 8 12.08 -8.42 12.98
CA PRO A 8 10.80 -7.87 13.46
C PRO A 8 9.93 -7.31 12.33
N PHE A 9 8.60 -7.38 12.52
CA PHE A 9 7.63 -6.86 11.56
C PHE A 9 7.10 -5.50 12.01
N LEU A 10 7.11 -4.51 11.12
CA LEU A 10 6.30 -3.31 11.29
C LEU A 10 4.84 -3.66 10.98
N GLU A 11 3.98 -3.51 11.98
CA GLU A 11 2.55 -3.78 11.84
C GLU A 11 1.83 -2.60 11.19
N CYS A 12 1.29 -2.81 9.99
CA CYS A 12 0.67 -1.78 9.16
C CYS A 12 -0.84 -1.64 9.39
N SER A 13 -1.48 -2.48 10.18
CA SER A 13 -2.90 -2.31 10.48
C SER A 13 -3.18 -1.20 11.50
N SER A 14 -4.46 -0.95 11.77
CA SER A 14 -4.91 -0.04 12.82
C SER A 14 -4.50 -0.45 14.25
N ARG A 15 -3.94 -1.66 14.43
CA ARG A 15 -3.35 -2.10 15.71
C ARG A 15 -1.86 -1.77 15.86
N GLY A 16 -1.20 -1.34 14.79
CA GLY A 16 0.21 -0.97 14.77
C GLY A 16 0.40 0.51 14.46
N ASP A 17 1.28 0.79 13.51
CA ASP A 17 1.54 2.16 13.06
C ASP A 17 0.44 2.63 12.10
N GLN A 18 -0.42 3.51 12.62
CA GLN A 18 -1.60 3.99 11.91
C GLN A 18 -1.27 4.71 10.60
N ARG A 19 -0.04 5.24 10.42
CA ARG A 19 0.36 5.90 9.18
C ARG A 19 0.34 4.94 7.99
N PHE A 20 0.43 3.63 8.25
CA PHE A 20 0.40 2.55 7.26
C PHE A 20 -0.94 1.80 7.22
N SER A 21 -1.94 2.27 7.98
CA SER A 21 -3.28 1.71 7.94
C SER A 21 -4.15 2.43 6.91
N ALA A 22 -4.82 1.68 6.03
CA ALA A 22 -5.74 2.22 5.04
C ALA A 22 -6.87 3.08 5.65
N PHE A 23 -7.25 2.83 6.91
CA PHE A 23 -8.26 3.61 7.63
C PHE A 23 -7.78 5.02 7.99
N SER A 24 -6.47 5.21 8.16
CA SER A 24 -5.86 6.46 8.63
C SER A 24 -5.01 7.15 7.56
N ALA A 25 -4.57 6.43 6.53
CA ALA A 25 -3.81 6.96 5.40
C ALA A 25 -4.68 7.86 4.52
N ARG A 26 -4.58 9.18 4.72
CA ARG A 26 -5.38 10.21 4.03
C ARG A 26 -4.62 10.84 2.87
N LEU A 27 -5.23 10.85 1.68
CA LEU A 27 -4.65 11.48 0.49
C LEU A 27 -5.09 12.95 0.38
N ARG A 28 -4.12 13.86 0.31
CA ARG A 28 -4.37 15.30 0.12
C ARG A 28 -4.96 15.56 -1.26
N SER A 29 -4.48 14.88 -2.29
CA SER A 29 -5.03 14.94 -3.66
C SER A 29 -6.49 14.49 -3.76
N GLN A 30 -6.99 13.73 -2.78
CA GLN A 30 -8.37 13.20 -2.75
C GLN A 30 -9.25 13.90 -1.73
N GLY A 31 -8.90 15.14 -1.35
CA GLY A 31 -9.68 15.94 -0.40
C GLY A 31 -9.59 15.44 1.04
N GLY A 32 -8.51 14.76 1.42
CA GLY A 32 -8.29 14.27 2.78
C GLY A 32 -9.04 12.97 3.11
N ARG A 33 -9.65 12.32 2.12
CA ARG A 33 -10.27 10.99 2.28
C ARG A 33 -9.19 9.93 2.49
N SER A 34 -9.49 8.93 3.32
CA SER A 34 -8.60 7.79 3.53
C SER A 34 -8.64 6.81 2.37
N ILE A 35 -7.59 6.00 2.23
CA ILE A 35 -7.53 4.91 1.24
C ILE A 35 -8.75 3.99 1.37
N GLU A 36 -9.12 3.62 2.60
CA GLU A 36 -10.26 2.75 2.86
C GLU A 36 -11.58 3.40 2.42
N GLU A 37 -11.78 4.69 2.71
CA GLU A 37 -12.99 5.43 2.29
C GLU A 37 -13.14 5.40 0.77
N ILE A 38 -12.06 5.68 0.04
CA ILE A 38 -12.08 5.71 -1.43
C ILE A 38 -12.26 4.28 -1.98
N TYR A 39 -11.58 3.29 -1.41
CA TYR A 39 -11.66 1.89 -1.80
C TYR A 39 -13.06 1.31 -1.65
N GLN A 40 -13.74 1.57 -0.52
CA GLN A 40 -15.10 1.10 -0.30
C GLN A 40 -16.10 1.83 -1.21
N ALA A 41 -15.95 3.16 -1.38
CA ALA A 41 -16.83 3.95 -2.22
C ALA A 41 -16.78 3.54 -3.70
N ALA A 42 -15.63 3.05 -4.19
CA ALA A 42 -15.45 2.63 -5.58
C ALA A 42 -16.09 1.27 -5.91
N LYS A 43 -16.57 0.51 -4.92
CA LYS A 43 -17.24 -0.76 -5.16
C LYS A 43 -18.58 -0.55 -5.86
N VAL A 44 -18.82 -1.33 -6.88
CA VAL A 44 -20.09 -1.43 -7.60
C VAL A 44 -20.71 -2.78 -7.27
N PHE A 45 -21.96 -2.77 -6.81
CA PHE A 45 -22.70 -3.97 -6.44
C PHE A 45 -23.59 -4.45 -7.60
N GLU A 46 -24.15 -5.66 -7.48
CA GLU A 46 -24.96 -6.29 -8.53
C GLU A 46 -26.19 -5.46 -8.94
N ASP A 47 -26.74 -4.66 -8.02
CA ASP A 47 -27.85 -3.72 -8.26
C ASP A 47 -27.39 -2.39 -8.90
N GLY A 48 -26.11 -2.26 -9.24
CA GLY A 48 -25.50 -1.04 -9.76
C GLY A 48 -25.22 0.03 -8.71
N SER A 49 -25.56 -0.21 -7.44
CA SER A 49 -25.28 0.75 -6.36
C SER A 49 -23.77 0.90 -6.12
N THR A 50 -23.35 2.09 -5.69
CA THR A 50 -21.95 2.43 -5.39
C THR A 50 -21.90 3.53 -4.31
N GLY A 51 -20.72 3.85 -3.79
CA GLY A 51 -20.56 4.86 -2.73
C GLY A 51 -21.15 4.45 -1.37
N LEU A 52 -21.44 3.16 -1.18
CA LEU A 52 -22.07 2.66 0.03
C LEU A 52 -21.07 2.59 1.19
N GLY A 53 -21.52 2.99 2.39
CA GLY A 53 -20.79 2.73 3.61
C GLY A 53 -20.77 1.23 3.95
N TRP A 54 -19.88 0.82 4.87
CA TRP A 54 -19.73 -0.59 5.24
C TRP A 54 -21.04 -1.25 5.74
N ARG A 55 -21.94 -0.47 6.37
CA ARG A 55 -23.24 -0.96 6.84
C ARG A 55 -24.16 -1.32 5.67
N ASP A 56 -24.24 -0.46 4.67
CA ASP A 56 -25.11 -0.62 3.50
C ASP A 56 -24.54 -1.62 2.48
N ALA A 57 -23.21 -1.75 2.46
CA ALA A 57 -22.50 -2.75 1.67
C ALA A 57 -22.55 -4.17 2.29
N LYS A 58 -22.98 -4.31 3.55
CA LYS A 58 -22.94 -5.59 4.26
C LYS A 58 -23.85 -6.61 3.56
N GLY A 59 -23.27 -7.75 3.21
CA GLY A 59 -23.97 -8.84 2.51
C GLY A 59 -24.11 -8.65 1.01
N LYS A 60 -23.69 -7.50 0.45
CA LYS A 60 -23.65 -7.28 -1.00
C LYS A 60 -22.32 -7.73 -1.59
N ARG A 61 -22.35 -8.30 -2.80
CA ARG A 61 -21.15 -8.69 -3.56
C ARG A 61 -20.82 -7.60 -4.57
N ALA A 62 -19.59 -7.10 -4.51
CA ALA A 62 -19.08 -6.17 -5.51
C ALA A 62 -18.69 -6.93 -6.78
N VAL A 63 -19.06 -6.40 -7.95
CA VAL A 63 -18.83 -7.02 -9.27
C VAL A 63 -17.56 -6.51 -9.95
N ASN A 64 -17.01 -5.38 -9.49
CA ASN A 64 -15.83 -4.71 -10.06
C ASN A 64 -14.57 -4.86 -9.19
N MET A 65 -14.42 -6.00 -8.51
CA MET A 65 -13.29 -6.24 -7.61
C MET A 65 -11.92 -6.12 -8.27
N PRO A 66 -11.69 -6.54 -9.54
CA PRO A 66 -10.42 -6.32 -10.22
C PRO A 66 -10.04 -4.83 -10.36
N GLU A 67 -11.00 -3.99 -10.74
CA GLU A 67 -10.80 -2.55 -10.92
C GLU A 67 -10.54 -1.87 -9.57
N VAL A 68 -11.31 -2.25 -8.55
CA VAL A 68 -11.19 -1.73 -7.18
C VAL A 68 -9.86 -2.15 -6.54
N ARG A 69 -9.33 -3.33 -6.88
CA ARG A 69 -7.97 -3.74 -6.48
C ARG A 69 -6.88 -2.90 -7.12
N ARG A 70 -6.97 -2.65 -8.42
CA ARG A 70 -6.02 -1.77 -9.10
C ARG A 70 -6.06 -0.35 -8.52
N LEU A 71 -7.26 0.15 -8.21
CA LEU A 71 -7.43 1.42 -7.52
C LEU A 71 -6.73 1.41 -6.16
N TYR A 72 -6.89 0.35 -5.36
CA TYR A 72 -6.23 0.23 -4.05
C TYR A 72 -4.70 0.34 -4.16
N SER A 73 -4.09 -0.33 -5.14
CA SER A 73 -2.64 -0.23 -5.39
C SER A 73 -2.24 1.20 -5.75
N ASN A 74 -2.95 1.83 -6.69
CA ASN A 74 -2.67 3.21 -7.11
C ASN A 74 -2.81 4.22 -5.96
N LEU A 75 -3.77 4.00 -5.05
CA LEU A 75 -3.96 4.86 -3.88
C LEU A 75 -2.77 4.76 -2.91
N TRP A 76 -2.19 3.57 -2.74
CA TRP A 76 -0.96 3.41 -1.96
C TRP A 76 0.24 4.06 -2.62
N ASP A 77 0.38 3.94 -3.95
CA ASP A 77 1.44 4.61 -4.69
C ASP A 77 1.36 6.14 -4.49
N ALA A 78 0.17 6.72 -4.71
CA ALA A 78 -0.07 8.15 -4.54
C ALA A 78 0.12 8.60 -3.08
N TYR A 79 -0.31 7.81 -2.10
CA TYR A 79 -0.12 8.14 -0.69
C TYR A 79 1.36 8.15 -0.30
N ILE A 80 2.18 7.22 -0.81
CA ILE A 80 3.62 7.21 -0.56
C ILE A 80 4.32 8.36 -1.31
N GLU A 81 3.87 8.71 -2.51
CA GLU A 81 4.38 9.89 -3.23
C GLU A 81 4.09 11.21 -2.50
N GLU A 82 2.93 11.32 -1.87
CA GLU A 82 2.58 12.45 -1.03
C GLU A 82 3.36 12.49 0.30
N ASN A 83 3.90 11.36 0.77
CA ASN A 83 4.54 11.24 2.09
C ASN A 83 5.87 10.46 1.96
N PRO A 84 6.88 11.03 1.27
CA PRO A 84 8.13 10.33 0.94
C PRO A 84 8.92 9.89 2.17
N GLU A 85 8.74 10.53 3.33
CA GLU A 85 9.32 10.10 4.60
C GLU A 85 8.83 8.72 5.04
N LEU A 86 7.60 8.34 4.67
CA LEU A 86 7.05 7.02 4.98
C LEU A 86 7.71 5.92 4.14
N LEU A 87 8.12 6.23 2.91
CA LEU A 87 8.91 5.31 2.08
C LEU A 87 10.24 4.97 2.76
N ALA A 88 10.94 5.99 3.27
CA ALA A 88 12.21 5.79 3.97
C ALA A 88 12.04 4.87 5.19
N ILE A 89 10.93 5.02 5.94
CA ILE A 89 10.62 4.17 7.10
C ILE A 89 10.44 2.71 6.68
N ILE A 90 9.63 2.42 5.65
CA ILE A 90 9.36 1.03 5.23
C ILE A 90 10.57 0.38 4.56
N GLN A 91 11.44 1.16 3.91
CA GLN A 91 12.64 0.64 3.24
C GLN A 91 13.62 -0.01 4.21
N VAL A 92 13.77 0.57 5.41
CA VAL A 92 14.70 0.06 6.43
C VAL A 92 14.13 -1.10 7.27
N GLN A 93 12.85 -1.45 7.11
CA GLN A 93 12.27 -2.56 7.86
C GLN A 93 12.71 -3.91 7.28
N SER A 94 12.97 -4.87 8.17
CA SER A 94 13.22 -6.28 7.82
C SER A 94 11.97 -6.99 7.32
N GLY A 95 10.80 -6.59 7.83
CA GLY A 95 9.52 -7.16 7.42
C GLY A 95 8.34 -6.25 7.74
N LEU A 96 7.23 -6.47 7.02
CA LEU A 96 5.95 -5.80 7.23
C LEU A 96 4.87 -6.84 7.54
N SER A 97 3.92 -6.50 8.39
CA SER A 97 2.76 -7.35 8.68
C SER A 97 1.45 -6.59 8.66
N ASP A 98 0.38 -7.34 8.39
CA ASP A 98 -0.99 -6.90 8.60
C ASP A 98 -1.75 -8.02 9.30
N VAL A 99 -2.07 -7.82 10.58
CA VAL A 99 -2.79 -8.81 11.39
C VAL A 99 -4.16 -9.17 10.81
N PHE A 100 -4.85 -8.23 10.16
CA PHE A 100 -6.15 -8.43 9.53
C PHE A 100 -6.06 -8.88 8.08
N GLY A 101 -4.88 -8.74 7.46
CA GLY A 101 -4.62 -9.14 6.08
C GLY A 101 -4.93 -10.62 5.85
N GLN A 102 -5.48 -10.91 4.68
CA GLN A 102 -5.80 -12.26 4.21
C GLN A 102 -5.19 -12.47 2.82
N GLN A 103 -4.70 -13.69 2.54
CA GLN A 103 -4.15 -14.01 1.23
C GLN A 103 -5.23 -13.86 0.14
N GLY A 104 -4.81 -13.35 -1.01
CA GLY A 104 -5.70 -13.12 -2.13
C GLY A 104 -6.66 -11.93 -1.95
N ASN A 105 -6.55 -11.15 -0.87
CA ASN A 105 -7.30 -9.90 -0.63
C ASN A 105 -6.40 -8.66 -0.72
N ALA A 106 -7.02 -7.49 -0.91
CA ALA A 106 -6.30 -6.21 -0.81
C ALA A 106 -5.72 -6.08 0.60
N CYS A 107 -4.44 -5.72 0.69
CA CYS A 107 -3.69 -5.74 1.95
C CYS A 107 -2.62 -4.65 1.95
N GLN A 108 -2.65 -3.79 2.96
CA GLN A 108 -1.71 -2.67 3.08
C GLN A 108 -0.25 -3.12 3.21
N ALA A 109 0.03 -4.18 3.98
CA ALA A 109 1.39 -4.71 4.09
C ALA A 109 1.93 -5.25 2.76
N THR A 110 1.05 -5.79 1.90
CA THR A 110 1.44 -6.25 0.56
C THR A 110 1.76 -5.08 -0.36
N GLU A 111 0.91 -4.06 -0.41
CA GLU A 111 1.16 -2.89 -1.27
C GLU A 111 2.41 -2.12 -0.85
N LEU A 112 2.61 -1.92 0.45
CA LEU A 112 3.81 -1.26 0.97
C LEU A 112 5.08 -2.06 0.69
N TRP A 113 5.03 -3.40 0.79
CA TRP A 113 6.17 -4.25 0.43
C TRP A 113 6.49 -4.19 -1.06
N ARG A 114 5.46 -4.16 -1.92
CA ARG A 114 5.61 -3.95 -3.38
C ARG A 114 6.29 -2.61 -3.66
N ILE A 115 5.76 -1.52 -3.13
CA ILE A 115 6.30 -0.17 -3.33
C ILE A 115 7.74 -0.08 -2.84
N ARG A 116 8.03 -0.63 -1.66
CA ARG A 116 9.40 -0.71 -1.13
C ARG A 116 10.38 -1.31 -2.14
N ALA A 117 10.03 -2.45 -2.74
CA ALA A 117 10.89 -3.16 -3.68
C ALA A 117 11.06 -2.38 -5.00
N GLU A 118 9.97 -1.87 -5.56
CA GLU A 118 9.98 -1.09 -6.81
C GLU A 118 10.81 0.19 -6.69
N ARG A 119 10.67 0.92 -5.57
CA ARG A 119 11.38 2.19 -5.36
C ARG A 119 12.85 1.99 -4.96
N ALA A 120 13.22 0.84 -4.40
CA ALA A 120 14.63 0.49 -4.19
C ALA A 120 15.37 0.28 -5.52
N ALA A 121 14.70 -0.28 -6.54
CA ALA A 121 15.30 -0.52 -7.85
C ALA A 121 15.60 0.78 -8.62
N VAL A 122 14.84 1.86 -8.37
CA VAL A 122 15.03 3.17 -9.03
C VAL A 122 16.16 3.99 -8.38
N GLY A 123 16.53 3.72 -7.13
CA GLY A 123 17.63 4.38 -6.43
C GLY A 123 19.03 3.81 -6.70
N GLY A 124 19.13 2.75 -7.49
CA GLY A 124 20.40 2.15 -7.90
C GLY A 124 21.07 2.94 -9.03
N VAL A 125 21.64 4.11 -8.72
CA VAL A 125 22.73 4.63 -9.55
C VAL A 125 23.83 3.58 -9.50
N ALA A 126 24.17 3.00 -10.64
CA ALA A 126 25.32 2.12 -10.77
C ALA A 126 26.53 2.82 -10.15
N MET A 127 27.08 2.23 -9.09
CA MET A 127 28.38 2.65 -8.56
C MET A 127 29.36 2.63 -9.75
N PRO A 128 30.08 3.73 -10.03
CA PRO A 128 31.15 3.66 -11.02
C PRO A 128 32.10 2.55 -10.56
N GLY A 129 32.27 1.54 -11.42
CA GLY A 129 33.25 0.48 -11.20
C GLY A 129 34.62 1.11 -10.92
N PRO A 130 35.49 0.45 -10.14
CA PRO A 130 36.78 1.01 -9.80
C PRO A 130 37.48 1.41 -11.09
N ALA A 131 37.85 2.69 -11.19
CA ALA A 131 38.64 3.20 -12.29
C ALA A 131 39.85 2.28 -12.46
N GLN A 132 39.94 1.62 -13.61
CA GLN A 132 41.16 0.95 -14.01
C GLN A 132 42.21 2.04 -14.08
N GLY A 133 43.12 2.04 -13.11
CA GLY A 133 44.28 2.90 -13.13
C GLY A 133 45.10 2.53 -14.35
N ASP A 134 45.27 3.48 -15.25
CA ASP A 134 46.32 3.43 -16.26
C ASP A 134 47.66 3.34 -15.52
N LEU A 135 48.25 2.14 -15.54
CA LEU A 135 49.66 1.95 -15.24
C LEU A 135 50.45 2.39 -16.47
N PHE A 136 51.20 3.48 -16.31
CA PHE A 136 52.34 3.84 -17.15
C PHE A 136 53.40 2.74 -17.13
#